data_AF-A0A2D7XC72-F1
#
_entry.id   AF-A0A2D7XC72-F1
#
_cell.length_a   1.000
_cell.length_b   1.000
_cell.length_c   1.000
_cell.angle_alpha   90.00
_cell.angle_beta   90.00
_cell.angle_gamma   90.00
#
_symmetry.space_group_name_H-M   'P 1'
#
loop_
_entity.id
_entity.type
_entity.pdbx_description
1 polymer ?
#
loop_
_entity_poly.entity_id
_entity_poly.type
_entity_poly.pdbx_seq_one_letter_code
_entity_poly.pdbx_strand_id
1 'polypeptide(L)'
;MPISRYRKNKIVTTSDIQYQEVLKQRGVAQISHYSFEKFKTLKLKDLSTVTILNHTWAFSDRYHKLAAEYYSDPTYWWIIAYFNNAPLENDLKIGQTILIPVPLEQILIALEY
;
A
#
# COMPACT_ATOMS: atom_id res chain seq x y z
N MET A 1 7.05 2.32 -19.74
CA MET A 1 5.74 2.94 -20.08
C MET A 1 5.17 3.56 -18.81
N PRO A 2 4.73 4.83 -18.81
CA PRO A 2 4.01 5.39 -17.67
C PRO A 2 2.62 4.76 -17.58
N ILE A 3 2.35 4.01 -16.51
CA ILE A 3 1.02 3.46 -16.22
C ILE A 3 0.15 4.60 -15.67
N SER A 4 -1.00 4.84 -16.31
CA SER A 4 -1.97 5.85 -15.83
C SER A 4 -2.52 5.45 -14.46
N ARG A 5 -2.43 6.36 -13.48
CA ARG A 5 -2.94 6.19 -12.11
C ARG A 5 -4.46 5.98 -12.02
N TYR A 6 -5.19 6.26 -13.10
CA TYR A 6 -6.66 6.20 -13.14
C TYR A 6 -7.21 4.98 -13.87
N ARG A 7 -6.36 3.99 -14.20
CA ARG A 7 -6.70 2.94 -15.16
C ARG A 7 -7.80 1.97 -14.70
N LYS A 8 -8.02 1.75 -13.39
CA LYS A 8 -9.11 0.88 -12.89
C LYS A 8 -10.05 1.57 -11.88
N ASN A 9 -10.03 2.91 -11.76
CA ASN A 9 -10.94 3.62 -10.86
C ASN A 9 -12.38 3.56 -11.37
N LYS A 10 -13.30 3.05 -10.55
CA LYS A 10 -14.74 3.08 -10.85
C LYS A 10 -15.32 4.43 -10.42
N ILE A 11 -16.28 4.94 -11.19
CA ILE A 11 -17.08 6.08 -10.76
C ILE A 11 -18.09 5.54 -9.75
N VAL A 12 -17.97 5.97 -8.50
CA VAL A 12 -18.89 5.63 -7.41
C VAL A 12 -19.71 6.86 -7.09
N THR A 13 -20.99 6.64 -6.82
CA THR A 13 -21.92 7.69 -6.43
C THR A 13 -22.11 7.65 -4.93
N THR A 14 -21.92 8.80 -4.26
CA THR A 14 -22.24 8.94 -2.84
C THR A 14 -23.75 9.07 -2.68
N SER A 15 -24.39 8.02 -2.17
CA SER A 15 -25.81 8.01 -1.76
C SER A 15 -25.99 7.88 -0.24
N ASP A 16 -24.91 8.06 0.52
CA ASP A 16 -24.90 7.83 1.96
C ASP A 16 -25.80 8.82 2.70
N ILE A 17 -26.57 8.31 3.65
CA ILE A 17 -27.62 9.00 4.39
C ILE A 17 -27.04 10.21 5.13
N GLN A 18 -25.82 10.07 5.65
CA GLN A 18 -25.09 11.12 6.38
C GLN A 18 -24.90 12.41 5.56
N TYR A 19 -24.84 12.32 4.23
CA TYR A 19 -24.57 13.47 3.37
C TYR A 19 -25.82 14.02 2.69
N GLN A 20 -26.99 13.40 2.86
CA GLN A 20 -28.21 13.82 2.16
C GLN A 20 -28.64 15.25 2.49
N GLU A 21 -28.45 15.69 3.74
CA GLU A 21 -28.85 17.04 4.15
C GLU A 21 -27.96 18.12 3.52
N VAL A 22 -26.64 17.87 3.47
CA VAL A 22 -25.67 18.76 2.81
C VAL A 22 -25.91 18.79 1.28
N LEU A 23 -26.24 17.65 0.68
CA LEU A 23 -26.57 17.54 -0.74
C LEU A 23 -27.84 18.33 -1.09
N LYS A 24 -28.88 18.22 -0.26
CA LYS A 24 -30.13 19.00 -0.40
C LYS A 24 -29.90 20.50 -0.27
N GLN A 25 -29.12 20.95 0.72
CA GLN A 25 -28.76 22.36 0.89
C GLN A 25 -28.01 22.92 -0.33
N ARG A 26 -27.21 22.09 -1.01
CA ARG A 26 -26.45 22.47 -2.21
C ARG A 26 -27.23 22.30 -3.51
N GLY A 27 -28.47 21.79 -3.46
CA GLY A 27 -29.28 21.55 -4.65
C GLY A 27 -28.76 20.44 -5.57
N VAL A 28 -27.93 19.53 -5.05
CA VAL A 28 -27.30 18.44 -5.83
C VAL A 28 -27.88 17.12 -5.35
N ALA A 29 -28.44 16.31 -6.25
CA ALA A 29 -29.04 15.03 -5.89
C ALA A 29 -28.01 13.95 -5.50
N GLN A 30 -26.86 13.94 -6.18
CA GLN A 30 -25.81 12.94 -5.99
C GLN A 30 -24.47 13.47 -6.48
N ILE A 31 -23.37 13.02 -5.87
CA ILE A 31 -22.01 13.35 -6.29
C ILE A 31 -21.33 12.07 -6.75
N SER A 32 -20.91 12.06 -8.02
CA SER A 32 -20.08 11.01 -8.60
C SER A 32 -18.61 11.34 -8.39
N HIS A 33 -17.85 10.38 -7.87
CA HIS A 33 -16.42 10.52 -7.61
C HIS A 33 -15.69 9.25 -8.04
N TYR A 34 -14.39 9.36 -8.28
CA TYR A 34 -13.54 8.20 -8.55
C TYR A 34 -13.25 7.45 -7.24
N SER A 35 -13.52 6.15 -7.22
CA SER A 35 -13.14 5.29 -6.10
C SER A 35 -11.63 5.13 -6.03
N PHE A 36 -11.09 4.99 -4.82
CA PHE A 36 -9.74 4.49 -4.63
C PHE A 36 -9.71 2.98 -4.87
N GLU A 37 -8.75 2.52 -5.67
CA GLU A 37 -8.39 1.10 -5.73
C GLU A 37 -7.85 0.70 -4.35
N LYS A 38 -8.45 -0.32 -3.74
CA LYS A 38 -7.95 -0.93 -2.51
C LYS A 38 -7.12 -2.15 -2.90
N PHE A 39 -5.93 -2.28 -2.32
CA PHE A 39 -5.17 -3.52 -2.42
C PHE A 39 -6.00 -4.68 -1.89
N LYS A 40 -5.82 -5.86 -2.49
CA LYS A 40 -6.37 -7.09 -1.96
C LYS A 40 -5.78 -7.36 -0.58
N THR A 41 -6.63 -7.74 0.37
CA THR A 41 -6.17 -8.16 1.69
C THR A 41 -5.35 -9.44 1.55
N LEU A 42 -4.07 -9.39 1.95
CA LEU A 42 -3.18 -10.54 1.97
C LEU A 42 -3.72 -11.61 2.93
N LYS A 43 -3.93 -12.84 2.43
CA LYS A 43 -4.28 -14.00 3.26
C LYS A 43 -3.03 -14.85 3.50
N LEU A 44 -3.00 -15.58 4.61
CA LEU A 44 -1.88 -16.48 4.95
C LEU A 44 -1.55 -17.47 3.83
N LYS A 45 -2.56 -17.92 3.06
CA LYS A 45 -2.37 -18.80 1.90
C LYS A 45 -1.50 -18.16 0.81
N ASP A 46 -1.67 -16.86 0.58
CA ASP A 46 -0.98 -16.11 -0.47
C ASP A 46 0.49 -15.83 -0.08
N LEU A 47 0.82 -15.90 1.22
CA LEU A 47 2.16 -15.70 1.76
C LEU A 47 2.93 -17.00 2.00
N SER A 48 2.34 -18.17 1.69
CA SER A 48 2.94 -19.48 1.99
C SER A 48 4.26 -19.73 1.26
N THR A 49 4.47 -19.09 0.11
CA THR A 49 5.68 -19.18 -0.70
C THR A 49 6.67 -18.04 -0.44
N VAL A 50 6.26 -17.03 0.32
CA VAL A 50 7.06 -15.82 0.61
C VAL A 50 7.94 -16.10 1.82
N THR A 51 9.24 -15.89 1.65
CA THR A 51 10.21 -15.91 2.75
C THR A 51 10.29 -14.54 3.38
N ILE A 52 10.20 -14.46 4.71
CA ILE A 52 10.32 -13.20 5.43
C ILE A 52 11.72 -13.13 6.04
N LEU A 53 12.50 -12.14 5.60
CA LEU A 53 13.81 -11.85 6.16
C LEU A 53 13.68 -10.87 7.32
N ASN A 54 14.42 -11.11 8.39
CA ASN A 54 14.48 -10.21 9.53
C ASN A 54 15.69 -9.30 9.36
N HIS A 55 15.46 -7.98 9.32
CA HIS A 55 16.50 -6.97 9.26
C HIS A 55 16.44 -6.07 10.50
N THR A 56 17.57 -5.79 11.12
CA THR A 56 17.63 -4.90 12.29
C THR A 56 17.83 -3.47 11.82
N TRP A 57 16.87 -2.60 12.11
CA TRP A 57 16.85 -1.20 11.68
C TRP A 57 18.00 -0.39 12.29
N ALA A 58 18.90 0.11 11.46
CA ALA A 58 20.02 0.97 11.83
C ALA A 58 19.74 2.45 11.54
N PHE A 59 20.54 3.35 12.12
CA PHE A 59 20.40 4.80 11.93
C PHE A 59 20.53 5.25 10.46
N SER A 60 21.36 4.55 9.67
CA SER A 60 21.59 4.86 8.26
C SER A 60 20.56 4.23 7.33
N ASP A 61 19.66 3.40 7.86
CA ASP A 61 18.69 2.67 7.07
C ASP A 61 17.59 3.59 6.57
N ARG A 62 17.13 3.24 5.37
CA ARG A 62 16.08 3.90 4.63
C ARG A 62 15.35 2.85 3.83
N TYR A 63 14.02 2.94 3.73
CA TYR A 63 13.24 1.93 3.02
C TYR A 63 13.66 1.80 1.55
N HIS A 64 13.99 2.92 0.87
CA HIS A 64 14.44 2.88 -0.51
C HIS A 64 15.80 2.21 -0.68
N LYS A 65 16.69 2.29 0.31
CA LYS A 65 17.99 1.61 0.28
C LYS A 65 17.81 0.10 0.46
N LEU A 66 17.00 -0.30 1.43
CA LEU A 66 16.67 -1.72 1.63
C LEU A 66 15.94 -2.29 0.42
N ALA A 67 15.01 -1.56 -0.19
CA ALA A 67 14.37 -2.00 -1.43
C ALA A 67 15.37 -2.13 -2.58
N ALA A 68 16.31 -1.20 -2.73
CA ALA A 68 17.38 -1.34 -3.73
C ALA A 68 18.26 -2.58 -3.46
N GLU A 69 18.53 -2.91 -2.20
CA GLU A 69 19.34 -4.05 -1.80
C GLU A 69 18.63 -5.40 -1.99
N TYR A 70 17.40 -5.53 -1.49
CA TYR A 70 16.65 -6.79 -1.50
C TYR A 70 15.83 -7.01 -2.77
N TYR A 71 15.37 -5.94 -3.42
CA TYR A 71 14.51 -6.01 -4.61
C TYR A 71 15.19 -5.54 -5.89
N SER A 72 16.43 -5.05 -5.82
CA SER A 72 17.13 -4.41 -6.95
C SER A 72 16.42 -3.16 -7.52
N ASP A 73 15.34 -2.71 -6.90
CA ASP A 73 14.56 -1.54 -7.34
C ASP A 73 14.06 -0.74 -6.13
N PRO A 74 14.56 0.50 -5.92
CA PRO A 74 14.19 1.34 -4.78
C PRO A 74 12.72 1.78 -4.79
N THR A 75 12.00 1.66 -5.91
CA THR A 75 10.61 2.12 -6.02
C THR A 75 9.62 1.25 -5.24
N TYR A 76 10.01 0.02 -4.87
CA TYR A 76 9.19 -0.92 -4.09
C TYR A 76 9.36 -0.81 -2.56
N TRP A 77 9.98 0.28 -2.08
CA TRP A 77 10.16 0.56 -0.65
C TRP A 77 8.87 0.48 0.17
N TRP A 78 7.74 0.85 -0.43
CA TRP A 78 6.43 0.87 0.22
C TRP A 78 5.96 -0.53 0.63
N ILE A 79 6.49 -1.60 0.02
CA ILE A 79 6.15 -2.99 0.40
C ILE A 79 6.72 -3.30 1.78
N ILE A 80 7.95 -2.88 2.05
CA ILE A 80 8.58 -3.04 3.37
C ILE A 80 7.78 -2.26 4.41
N ALA A 81 7.42 -1.02 4.10
CA ALA A 81 6.59 -0.17 4.96
C ALA A 81 5.21 -0.82 5.25
N TYR A 82 4.56 -1.35 4.21
CA TYR A 82 3.25 -2.01 4.30
C TYR A 82 3.29 -3.26 5.19
N PHE A 83 4.30 -4.13 5.04
CA PHE A 83 4.42 -5.35 5.85
C PHE A 83 4.74 -5.08 7.31
N ASN A 84 5.40 -3.97 7.62
CA ASN A 84 5.76 -3.60 8.99
C ASN A 84 4.73 -2.70 9.67
N ASN A 85 3.61 -2.37 9.02
CA ASN A 85 2.63 -1.38 9.49
C ASN A 85 3.28 -0.04 9.89
N ALA A 86 4.37 0.33 9.21
CA ALA A 86 5.18 1.50 9.49
C ALA A 86 5.32 2.29 8.18
N PRO A 87 4.35 3.16 7.85
CA PRO A 87 4.37 3.92 6.60
C PRO A 87 5.54 4.91 6.54
N LEU A 88 6.00 5.41 7.69
CA LEU A 88 7.11 6.35 7.79
C LEU A 88 8.30 5.70 8.49
N GLU A 89 9.50 6.03 8.02
CA GLU A 89 10.75 5.58 8.66
C GLU A 89 10.88 6.05 10.11
N ASN A 90 10.25 7.19 10.44
CA ASN A 90 10.20 7.73 11.81
C ASN A 90 9.32 6.91 12.76
N ASP A 91 8.47 6.03 12.22
CA ASP A 91 7.67 5.12 13.04
C ASP A 91 8.53 3.95 13.59
N LEU A 92 9.72 3.74 13.00
CA LEU A 92 10.67 2.72 13.41
C LEU A 92 11.70 3.26 14.40
N LYS A 93 12.04 2.43 15.38
CA LYS A 93 13.13 2.72 16.33
C LYS A 93 14.42 2.04 15.88
N ILE A 94 15.55 2.67 16.15
CA ILE A 94 16.87 2.07 15.93
C ILE A 94 16.98 0.81 16.80
N GLY A 95 17.43 -0.29 16.21
CA GLY A 95 17.49 -1.62 16.82
C GLY A 95 16.21 -2.44 16.68
N GLN A 96 15.14 -1.89 16.11
CA GLN A 96 13.90 -2.64 15.85
C GLN A 96 14.10 -3.64 14.71
N THR A 97 13.59 -4.86 14.87
CA THR A 97 13.54 -5.83 13.79
C THR A 97 12.37 -5.51 12.86
N ILE A 98 12.66 -5.36 11.58
CA ILE A 98 11.68 -5.22 10.50
C ILE A 98 11.68 -6.46 9.61
N LEU A 99 10.53 -6.70 9.00
CA LEU A 99 10.25 -7.82 8.12
C LEU A 99 10.41 -7.39 6.67
N ILE A 100 11.26 -8.07 5.91
CA ILE A 100 11.47 -7.83 4.49
C ILE A 100 10.98 -9.07 3.72
N PRO A 101 9.81 -8.99 3.08
CA PRO A 101 9.26 -10.13 2.35
C PRO A 101 9.98 -10.31 1.00
N VAL A 102 10.42 -11.52 0.69
CA VAL A 102 11.05 -11.91 -0.59
C VAL A 102 10.47 -13.25 -1.07
N PRO A 103 10.32 -13.49 -2.37
CA PRO A 103 10.68 -12.63 -3.49
C PRO A 103 9.59 -11.59 -3.82
N LEU A 104 9.99 -10.46 -4.43
CA LEU A 104 9.13 -9.32 -4.74
C LEU A 104 7.92 -9.72 -5.60
N GLU A 105 8.15 -10.56 -6.61
CA GLU A 105 7.15 -10.90 -7.63
C GLU A 105 5.92 -11.57 -7.02
N GLN A 106 6.13 -12.45 -6.03
CA GLN A 106 5.03 -13.14 -5.37
C GLN A 106 4.14 -12.19 -4.58
N ILE A 107 4.73 -11.15 -3.98
CA ILE A 107 4.00 -10.14 -3.22
C ILE A 107 3.19 -9.26 -4.15
N LEU A 108 3.78 -8.85 -5.28
CA LEU A 108 3.06 -8.06 -6.29
C LEU A 108 1.89 -8.85 -6.86
N ILE A 109 2.07 -10.14 -7.15
CA ILE A 109 0.98 -11.03 -7.59
C ILE A 109 -0.11 -11.14 -6.52
N ALA A 110 0.27 -11.30 -5.24
CA ALA A 110 -0.68 -11.38 -4.14
C ALA A 110 -1.48 -10.07 -3.95
N LEU A 111 -0.87 -8.92 -4.22
CA LEU A 111 -1.49 -7.59 -4.17
C LEU A 111 -2.25 -7.22 -5.45
N GLU A 112 -2.20 -8.06 -6.49
CA GLU A 112 -2.78 -7.82 -7.82
C GLU A 112 -2.25 -6.52 -8.47
N TYR A 113 -0.95 -6.23 -8.26
CA TYR A 113 -0.23 -5.06 -8.76
C TYR A 113 0.38 -5.27 -10.15
#